data_AF-A0A328NAZ7-F1
#
_entry.id   AF-A0A328NAZ7-F1
#
_cell.length_a   1.000
_cell.length_b   1.000
_cell.length_c   1.000
_cell.angle_alpha   90.00
_cell.angle_beta   90.00
_cell.angle_gamma   90.00
#
_symmetry.space_group_name_H-M   'P 1'
#
loop_
_entity.id
_entity.type
_entity.pdbx_description
1 polymer ?
#
loop_
_entity_poly.entity_id
_entity_poly.type
_entity_poly.pdbx_seq_one_letter_code
_entity_poly.pdbx_strand_id
1 'polypeptide(L)'
;MLRLPGNSHSQVMRLLADLFRRRSASLLLIRHDDSRAGVRHSAEVQHRRPAPLAVFRAHLGHHLRDRLRLSDEESAELIRGYLQHSDLVDALRSSYGPREVVPIAEALGQGHPADDGALAEILRSSQPRRRARAAEILRSDASGASRRPRRADQHERAFRIAYAVFAWQSLHYAFEAAGILLEEIDGQAKRVDWGRLALQHPVSELLGPLAVDWQEGREATRLRGGSSRSAWLHDGGMRGVIIDEAWHEFDSTRPALLKWLDRLVSADDEPMQRAAAEAAGLLAHHDFARVCADLIDGWAASPRSRLRQAAAWAMVAADMGGQVGHLVRGQVRDWASGHRNLQRDAAARVYASGLQQPDLSWSLADLRRIAQDPMQQHTYMVAEGVYQLYAPHRSDQIIFELAEWSDDRQLQLHAAGALLSLAAIPADTSPSGVPELLVRAAAQEVDSHDLVRLWQVALLTAGVSRRAWSTFEQWLTKADSDEALRKATAALVTDLTALPSMGRRMRFHLARHSQFEDGLPEWLDAAMRK
;
A
#
# COMPACT_ATOMS: atom_id res chain seq x y z
N MET A 1 19.11 -19.73 -35.91
CA MET A 1 17.89 -20.22 -35.24
C MET A 1 16.70 -19.89 -36.13
N LEU A 2 15.96 -20.89 -36.62
CA LEU A 2 14.80 -20.68 -37.49
C LEU A 2 13.52 -20.80 -36.64
N ARG A 3 12.68 -19.77 -36.58
CA ARG A 3 11.42 -19.81 -35.81
C ARG A 3 10.28 -20.13 -36.78
N LEU A 4 9.70 -21.32 -36.66
CA LEU A 4 8.60 -21.78 -37.51
C LEU A 4 7.28 -21.62 -36.73
N PRO A 5 6.29 -20.88 -37.24
CA PRO A 5 4.98 -20.79 -36.60
C PRO A 5 4.15 -22.05 -36.86
N GLY A 6 3.48 -22.56 -35.81
CA GLY A 6 2.45 -23.61 -35.90
C GLY A 6 2.95 -25.03 -36.19
N ASN A 7 2.02 -25.92 -36.55
CA ASN A 7 2.28 -27.35 -36.77
C ASN A 7 3.02 -27.69 -38.07
N SER A 8 3.49 -26.70 -38.84
CA SER A 8 4.19 -26.89 -40.12
C SER A 8 5.65 -27.36 -39.99
N HIS A 9 6.15 -27.50 -38.76
CA HIS A 9 7.50 -28.01 -38.45
C HIS A 9 7.86 -29.34 -39.15
N SER A 10 6.91 -30.27 -39.28
CA SER A 10 7.14 -31.59 -39.88
C SER A 10 7.43 -31.55 -41.38
N GLN A 11 6.82 -30.63 -42.13
CA GLN A 11 7.10 -30.44 -43.57
C GLN A 11 8.47 -29.81 -43.79
N VAL A 12 8.83 -28.80 -42.99
CA VAL A 12 10.14 -28.15 -43.07
C VAL A 12 11.25 -29.12 -42.68
N MET A 13 11.02 -29.97 -41.67
CA MET A 13 11.96 -31.03 -41.29
C MET A 13 12.21 -32.03 -42.43
N ARG A 14 11.17 -32.45 -43.16
CA ARG A 14 11.34 -33.37 -44.31
C ARG A 14 12.14 -32.72 -45.44
N LEU A 15 11.88 -31.44 -45.73
CA LEU A 15 12.62 -30.69 -46.76
C LEU A 15 14.10 -30.51 -46.42
N LEU A 16 14.42 -30.31 -45.14
CA LEU A 16 15.80 -30.08 -44.68
C LEU A 16 16.55 -31.37 -44.33
N ALA A 17 15.88 -32.52 -44.24
CA ALA A 17 16.46 -33.78 -43.79
C ALA A 17 17.65 -34.24 -44.65
N ASP A 18 17.55 -34.10 -45.97
CA ASP A 18 18.62 -34.49 -46.89
C ASP A 18 19.83 -33.55 -46.78
N LEU A 19 19.58 -32.27 -46.51
CA LEU A 19 20.64 -31.29 -46.29
C LEU A 19 21.40 -31.56 -44.99
N PHE A 20 20.69 -31.90 -43.91
CA PHE A 20 21.30 -32.28 -42.64
C PHE A 20 22.10 -33.58 -42.74
N ARG A 21 21.59 -34.59 -43.47
CA ARG A 21 22.33 -35.84 -43.71
C ARG A 21 23.61 -35.62 -44.51
N ARG A 22 23.57 -34.83 -45.59
CA ARG A 22 24.77 -34.53 -46.41
C ARG A 22 25.83 -33.72 -45.65
N ARG A 23 25.41 -32.89 -44.70
CA ARG A 23 26.29 -32.02 -43.90
C ARG A 23 26.70 -32.63 -42.56
N SER A 24 26.28 -33.86 -42.26
CA SER A 24 26.45 -34.50 -40.94
C SER A 24 26.05 -33.59 -39.78
N ALA A 25 24.95 -32.84 -39.95
CA ALA A 25 24.48 -31.85 -39.00
C ALA A 25 23.24 -32.34 -38.24
N SER A 26 23.11 -31.91 -36.99
CA SER A 26 21.94 -32.21 -36.16
C SER A 26 20.98 -31.03 -36.11
N LEU A 27 19.67 -31.31 -36.14
CA LEU A 27 18.63 -30.30 -35.96
C LEU A 27 18.16 -30.33 -34.50
N LEU A 28 18.23 -29.18 -33.83
CA LEU A 28 17.64 -28.98 -32.51
C LEU A 28 16.30 -28.25 -32.66
N LEU A 29 15.21 -28.93 -32.32
CA LEU A 29 13.87 -28.37 -32.34
C LEU A 29 13.43 -28.02 -30.92
N ILE A 30 13.13 -26.74 -30.68
CA ILE A 30 12.55 -26.26 -29.43
C ILE A 30 11.06 -26.04 -29.69
N ARG A 31 10.21 -26.81 -29.01
CA ARG A 31 8.74 -26.70 -29.08
C ARG A 31 8.15 -26.45 -27.70
N HIS A 32 7.00 -25.79 -27.63
CA HIS A 32 6.20 -25.77 -26.40
C HIS A 32 5.63 -27.18 -26.15
N ASP A 33 5.60 -27.58 -24.88
CA ASP A 33 5.12 -28.92 -24.50
C ASP A 33 3.59 -28.93 -24.49
N ASP A 34 2.98 -29.24 -25.64
CA ASP A 34 1.52 -29.33 -25.80
C ASP A 34 0.99 -30.75 -25.46
N SER A 35 1.80 -31.56 -24.79
CA SER A 35 1.57 -33.01 -24.68
C SER A 35 0.45 -33.36 -23.70
N ARG A 36 -0.81 -33.34 -24.16
CA ARG A 36 -1.92 -34.08 -23.54
C ARG A 36 -1.86 -35.60 -23.78
N ALA A 37 -0.90 -36.08 -24.58
CA ALA A 37 -0.76 -37.49 -24.95
C ALA A 37 0.60 -38.04 -24.49
N GLY A 38 0.55 -39.03 -23.58
CA GLY A 38 1.68 -39.55 -22.81
C GLY A 38 2.66 -40.46 -23.55
N VAL A 39 3.09 -40.12 -24.77
CA VAL A 39 4.17 -40.85 -25.45
C VAL A 39 5.20 -39.85 -25.97
N ARG A 40 6.28 -39.65 -25.20
CA ARG A 40 7.45 -38.85 -25.59
C ARG A 40 8.45 -39.73 -26.32
N HIS A 41 9.01 -39.24 -27.42
CA HIS A 41 10.08 -39.94 -28.13
C HIS A 41 11.38 -39.91 -27.31
N SER A 42 12.23 -40.94 -27.40
CA SER A 42 13.50 -41.06 -26.66
C SER A 42 14.53 -39.95 -26.92
N ALA A 43 14.34 -39.14 -27.96
CA ALA A 43 15.20 -38.02 -28.34
C ALA A 43 14.68 -36.67 -27.79
N GLU A 44 13.51 -36.68 -27.13
CA GLU A 44 12.94 -35.46 -26.55
C GLU A 44 13.44 -35.27 -25.13
N VAL A 45 14.21 -34.20 -24.94
CA VAL A 45 14.65 -33.76 -23.61
C VAL A 45 13.72 -32.64 -23.14
N GLN A 46 13.03 -32.87 -22.03
CA GLN A 46 12.22 -31.83 -21.41
C GLN A 46 13.14 -30.83 -20.71
N HIS A 47 13.18 -29.61 -21.22
CA HIS A 47 13.86 -28.51 -20.55
C HIS A 47 12.89 -27.81 -19.60
N ARG A 48 13.15 -27.92 -18.29
CA ARG A 48 12.51 -27.04 -17.31
C ARG A 48 13.20 -25.67 -17.37
N ARG A 49 12.40 -24.60 -17.36
CA ARG A 49 12.94 -23.24 -17.31
C ARG A 49 13.76 -23.09 -16.02
N PRO A 50 15.03 -22.63 -16.10
CA PRO A 50 15.85 -22.47 -14.90
C PRO A 50 15.25 -21.37 -14.01
N ALA A 51 15.37 -21.55 -12.69
CA ALA A 51 14.92 -20.55 -11.74
C ALA A 51 15.68 -19.23 -11.96
N PRO A 52 15.00 -18.06 -12.01
CA PRO A 52 15.66 -16.77 -12.22
C PRO A 52 16.80 -16.52 -11.24
N LEU A 53 16.62 -16.85 -9.96
CA LEU A 53 17.67 -16.72 -8.95
C LEU A 53 18.94 -17.55 -9.26
N ALA A 54 18.78 -18.75 -9.82
CA ALA A 54 19.92 -19.58 -10.18
C ALA A 54 20.69 -18.99 -11.37
N VAL A 55 19.97 -18.43 -12.35
CA VAL A 55 20.58 -17.74 -13.50
C VAL A 55 21.27 -16.46 -13.05
N PHE A 56 20.65 -15.69 -12.17
CA PHE A 56 21.27 -14.51 -11.56
C PHE A 56 22.59 -14.84 -10.86
N ARG A 57 22.59 -15.85 -9.98
CA ARG A 57 23.80 -16.29 -9.26
C ARG A 57 24.92 -16.72 -10.21
N ALA A 58 24.58 -17.50 -11.24
CA ALA A 58 25.55 -17.97 -12.22
C ALA A 58 26.17 -16.82 -13.02
N HIS A 59 25.35 -15.87 -13.50
CA HIS A 59 25.84 -14.72 -14.27
C HIS A 59 26.62 -13.74 -13.40
N LEU A 60 26.15 -13.41 -12.20
CA LEU A 60 26.86 -12.52 -11.29
C LEU A 60 28.19 -13.15 -10.87
N GLY A 61 28.20 -14.43 -10.51
CA GLY A 61 29.43 -15.16 -10.18
C GLY A 61 30.41 -15.23 -11.35
N HIS A 62 29.93 -15.30 -12.60
CA HIS A 62 30.80 -15.19 -13.77
C HIS A 62 31.43 -13.80 -13.88
N HIS A 63 30.64 -12.72 -13.77
CA HIS A 63 31.15 -11.36 -13.84
C HIS A 63 32.12 -11.00 -12.71
N LEU A 64 31.83 -11.44 -11.48
CA LEU A 64 32.71 -11.22 -10.32
C LEU A 64 34.06 -11.91 -10.48
N ARG A 65 34.07 -13.16 -10.97
CA ARG A 65 35.31 -13.90 -11.23
C ARG A 65 36.11 -13.32 -12.39
N ASP A 66 35.43 -12.95 -13.48
CA ASP A 66 36.09 -12.43 -14.67
C ASP A 66 36.69 -11.04 -14.45
N ARG A 67 35.97 -10.13 -13.76
CA ARG A 67 36.43 -8.76 -13.53
C ARG A 67 37.23 -8.54 -12.26
N LEU A 68 36.73 -9.04 -11.13
CA LEU A 68 37.37 -8.81 -9.82
C LEU A 68 38.38 -9.92 -9.48
N ARG A 69 38.52 -10.95 -10.33
CA ARG A 69 39.43 -12.09 -10.13
C ARG A 69 39.23 -12.81 -8.78
N LEU A 70 38.00 -12.74 -8.27
CA LEU A 70 37.62 -13.41 -7.02
C LEU A 70 37.63 -14.94 -7.22
N SER A 71 37.90 -15.67 -6.15
CA SER A 71 37.69 -17.11 -6.08
C SER A 71 36.19 -17.45 -6.09
N ASP A 72 35.88 -18.74 -6.28
CA ASP A 72 34.49 -19.23 -6.22
C ASP A 72 33.86 -18.99 -4.84
N GLU A 73 34.63 -19.10 -3.75
CA GLU A 73 34.17 -18.89 -2.38
C GLU A 73 33.90 -17.40 -2.09
N GLU A 74 34.82 -16.51 -2.48
CA GLU A 74 34.65 -15.05 -2.32
C GLU A 74 33.48 -14.53 -3.14
N SER A 75 33.32 -15.02 -4.38
CA SER A 75 32.18 -14.68 -5.22
C SER A 75 30.86 -15.13 -4.60
N ALA A 76 30.82 -16.33 -4.01
CA ALA A 76 29.62 -16.85 -3.35
C ALA A 76 29.26 -16.07 -2.09
N GLU A 77 30.24 -15.63 -1.29
CA GLU A 77 30.02 -14.77 -0.12
C GLU A 77 29.43 -13.41 -0.54
N LEU A 78 30.01 -12.78 -1.55
CA LEU A 78 29.55 -11.48 -2.02
C LEU A 78 28.11 -11.56 -2.58
N ILE A 79 27.80 -12.61 -3.34
CA ILE A 79 26.45 -12.86 -3.83
C ILE A 79 25.47 -13.06 -2.66
N ARG A 80 25.89 -13.73 -1.58
CA ARG A 80 25.05 -13.85 -0.37
C ARG A 80 24.80 -12.49 0.26
N GLY A 81 25.81 -11.63 0.35
CA GLY A 81 25.66 -10.24 0.82
C GLY A 81 24.61 -9.48 0.01
N TYR A 82 24.70 -9.50 -1.34
CA TYR A 82 23.70 -8.85 -2.18
C TYR A 82 22.28 -9.40 -1.98
N LEU A 83 22.14 -10.70 -1.74
CA LEU A 83 20.84 -11.34 -1.52
C LEU A 83 20.27 -11.10 -0.11
N GLN A 84 20.95 -10.36 0.77
CA GLN A 84 20.37 -9.85 2.02
C GLN A 84 19.49 -8.62 1.79
N HIS A 85 19.69 -7.88 0.70
CA HIS A 85 18.86 -6.72 0.37
C HIS A 85 17.49 -7.17 -0.17
N SER A 86 16.43 -6.81 0.54
CA SER A 86 15.03 -7.16 0.20
C SER A 86 14.67 -6.73 -1.21
N ASP A 87 15.05 -5.52 -1.61
CA ASP A 87 14.66 -4.91 -2.89
C ASP A 87 15.20 -5.69 -4.09
N LEU A 88 16.44 -6.19 -3.98
CA LEU A 88 17.03 -7.04 -5.01
C LEU A 88 16.34 -8.41 -5.05
N VAL A 89 16.09 -9.01 -3.89
CA VAL A 89 15.39 -10.29 -3.81
C VAL A 89 13.99 -10.19 -4.42
N ASP A 90 13.27 -9.11 -4.14
CA ASP A 90 11.95 -8.85 -4.68
C ASP A 90 12.00 -8.59 -6.19
N ALA A 91 12.95 -7.79 -6.69
CA ALA A 91 13.14 -7.60 -8.12
C ALA A 91 13.44 -8.91 -8.87
N LEU A 92 14.26 -9.80 -8.29
CA LEU A 92 14.57 -11.12 -8.85
C LEU A 92 13.38 -12.07 -8.80
N ARG A 93 12.58 -12.03 -7.72
CA ARG A 93 11.36 -12.83 -7.55
C ARG A 93 10.24 -12.39 -8.47
N SER A 94 10.17 -11.10 -8.80
CA SER A 94 9.19 -10.51 -9.71
C SER A 94 9.58 -10.61 -11.19
N SER A 95 10.74 -11.20 -11.51
CA SER A 95 11.20 -11.37 -12.89
C SER A 95 10.39 -12.45 -13.63
N TYR A 96 9.80 -12.09 -14.77
CA TYR A 96 9.01 -12.97 -15.63
C TYR A 96 9.87 -14.04 -16.33
N GLY A 97 11.20 -13.89 -16.29
CA GLY A 97 12.06 -15.04 -16.10
C GLY A 97 13.55 -14.82 -16.40
N PRO A 98 14.29 -15.86 -16.78
CA PRO A 98 15.74 -15.89 -16.58
C PRO A 98 16.52 -14.90 -17.45
N ARG A 99 15.95 -14.39 -18.55
CA ARG A 99 16.62 -13.35 -19.35
C ARG A 99 16.61 -11.98 -18.67
N GLU A 100 15.63 -11.73 -17.81
CA GLU A 100 15.44 -10.41 -17.19
C GLU A 100 16.45 -10.14 -16.08
N VAL A 101 16.90 -11.20 -15.39
CA VAL A 101 17.87 -11.11 -14.29
C VAL A 101 19.31 -10.97 -14.76
N VAL A 102 19.64 -11.37 -16.00
CA VAL A 102 21.02 -11.33 -16.52
C VAL A 102 21.60 -9.91 -16.49
N PRO A 103 20.87 -8.87 -16.91
CA PRO A 103 21.45 -7.53 -16.95
C PRO A 103 21.49 -6.86 -15.58
N ILE A 104 20.67 -7.32 -14.62
CA ILE A 104 20.82 -6.95 -13.20
C ILE A 104 22.12 -7.54 -12.65
N ALA A 105 22.38 -8.82 -12.93
CA ALA A 105 23.63 -9.48 -12.58
C ALA A 105 24.85 -8.82 -13.24
N GLU A 106 24.72 -8.42 -14.50
CA GLU A 106 25.76 -7.68 -15.22
C GLU A 106 26.01 -6.31 -14.59
N ALA A 107 24.96 -5.52 -14.36
CA ALA A 107 25.10 -4.18 -13.76
C ALA A 107 25.71 -4.23 -12.35
N LEU A 108 25.32 -5.23 -11.53
CA LEU A 108 25.95 -5.47 -10.22
C LEU A 108 27.41 -5.88 -10.33
N GLY A 109 27.74 -6.78 -11.27
CA GLY A 109 29.10 -7.19 -11.53
C GLY A 109 29.99 -6.08 -12.11
N GLN A 110 29.39 -5.11 -12.79
CA GLN A 110 30.09 -3.94 -13.35
C GLN A 110 30.27 -2.80 -12.35
N GLY A 111 29.23 -2.50 -11.57
CA GLY A 111 29.17 -1.34 -10.68
C GLY A 111 29.61 -1.59 -9.25
N HIS A 112 29.45 -2.83 -8.74
CA HIS A 112 29.71 -3.21 -7.35
C HIS A 112 29.22 -2.16 -6.34
N PRO A 113 27.88 -2.02 -6.15
CA PRO A 113 27.33 -0.92 -5.38
C PRO A 113 27.87 -0.92 -3.94
N ALA A 114 28.40 0.22 -3.51
CA ALA A 114 28.97 0.41 -2.19
C ALA A 114 27.92 0.66 -1.09
N ASP A 115 26.72 1.08 -1.50
CA ASP A 115 25.60 1.38 -0.61
C ASP A 115 24.25 1.00 -1.24
N ASP A 116 23.18 1.08 -0.44
CA ASP A 116 21.81 0.82 -0.86
C ASP A 116 21.33 1.78 -1.96
N GLY A 117 21.87 3.00 -2.02
CA GLY A 117 21.52 4.00 -3.03
C GLY A 117 22.00 3.61 -4.43
N ALA A 118 23.23 3.11 -4.54
CA ALA A 118 23.80 2.61 -5.78
C ALA A 118 23.09 1.33 -6.25
N LEU A 119 22.67 0.46 -5.31
CA LEU A 119 21.84 -0.71 -5.63
C LEU A 119 20.47 -0.28 -6.17
N ALA A 120 19.81 0.69 -5.52
CA ALA A 120 18.54 1.23 -5.98
C ALA A 120 18.66 1.85 -7.39
N GLU A 121 19.76 2.52 -7.71
CA GLU A 121 20.00 3.06 -9.05
C GLU A 121 20.13 1.96 -10.12
N ILE A 122 20.84 0.88 -9.81
CA ILE A 122 20.94 -0.29 -10.70
C ILE A 122 19.55 -0.90 -10.93
N LEU A 123 18.74 -1.03 -9.89
CA LEU A 123 17.37 -1.52 -10.03
C LEU A 123 16.49 -0.53 -10.84
N ARG A 124 16.66 0.79 -10.67
CA ARG A 124 16.00 1.81 -11.50
C ARG A 124 16.38 1.68 -12.98
N SER A 125 17.61 1.33 -13.30
CA SER A 125 18.06 1.11 -14.69
C SER A 125 17.31 -0.02 -15.41
N SER A 126 16.61 -0.89 -14.67
CA SER A 126 15.75 -1.94 -15.24
C SER A 126 14.35 -1.45 -15.67
N GLN A 127 13.93 -0.24 -15.27
CA GLN A 127 12.61 0.35 -15.58
C GLN A 127 12.26 0.41 -17.08
N PRO A 128 13.18 0.68 -18.03
CA PRO A 128 12.85 0.67 -19.46
C PRO A 128 12.27 -0.66 -19.95
N ARG A 129 12.60 -1.79 -19.30
CA ARG A 129 12.05 -3.10 -19.65
C ARG A 129 10.64 -3.31 -19.11
N ARG A 130 10.37 -2.86 -17.88
CA ARG A 130 9.01 -2.85 -17.35
C ARG A 130 8.10 -2.02 -18.25
N ARG A 131 8.56 -0.85 -18.72
CA ARG A 131 7.84 -0.04 -19.70
C ARG A 131 7.61 -0.78 -21.02
N ALA A 132 8.66 -1.36 -21.62
CA ALA A 132 8.51 -2.14 -22.84
C ALA A 132 7.52 -3.31 -22.71
N ARG A 133 7.45 -3.93 -21.52
CA ARG A 133 6.50 -5.00 -21.19
C ARG A 133 5.09 -4.47 -20.97
N ALA A 134 4.92 -3.35 -20.26
CA ALA A 134 3.62 -2.67 -20.13
C ALA A 134 3.06 -2.27 -21.51
N ALA A 135 3.92 -1.74 -22.39
CA ALA A 135 3.59 -1.46 -23.79
C ALA A 135 3.13 -2.72 -24.53
N GLU A 136 3.77 -3.87 -24.29
CA GLU A 136 3.36 -5.16 -24.86
C GLU A 136 2.03 -5.64 -24.29
N ILE A 137 1.81 -5.47 -22.98
CA ILE A 137 0.55 -5.80 -22.29
C ILE A 137 -0.60 -4.98 -22.86
N LEU A 138 -0.41 -3.69 -23.10
CA LEU A 138 -1.45 -2.82 -23.65
C LEU A 138 -1.56 -2.89 -25.19
N ARG A 139 -0.62 -3.54 -25.86
CA ARG A 139 -0.77 -3.89 -27.28
C ARG A 139 -1.83 -4.97 -27.44
N SER A 140 -2.75 -4.73 -28.37
CA SER A 140 -3.65 -5.79 -28.85
C SER A 140 -3.05 -6.35 -30.13
N ASP A 141 -3.00 -7.68 -30.25
CA ASP A 141 -2.39 -8.41 -31.37
C ASP A 141 -3.19 -8.20 -32.67
N ALA A 142 -3.09 -7.02 -33.25
CA ALA A 142 -3.63 -6.71 -34.58
C ALA A 142 -2.79 -7.32 -35.73
N SER A 143 -1.69 -8.02 -35.42
CA SER A 143 -0.65 -8.40 -36.39
C SER A 143 -0.73 -9.83 -36.94
N GLY A 144 -1.81 -10.59 -36.68
CA GLY A 144 -1.92 -11.97 -37.13
C GLY A 144 -3.22 -12.28 -37.88
N ALA A 145 -3.25 -12.10 -39.20
CA ALA A 145 -4.18 -12.68 -40.18
C ALA A 145 -5.72 -12.54 -39.97
N SER A 146 -6.20 -12.00 -38.85
CA SER A 146 -7.62 -11.80 -38.54
C SER A 146 -7.83 -10.33 -38.16
N ARG A 147 -8.61 -9.61 -38.97
CA ARG A 147 -9.06 -8.24 -38.68
C ARG A 147 -10.06 -8.29 -37.53
N ARG A 148 -9.57 -8.22 -36.28
CA ARG A 148 -10.44 -8.07 -35.12
C ARG A 148 -11.17 -6.71 -35.17
N PRO A 149 -12.42 -6.62 -34.69
CA PRO A 149 -13.10 -5.33 -34.57
C PRO A 149 -12.37 -4.43 -33.56
N ARG A 150 -12.11 -3.16 -33.93
CA ARG A 150 -11.39 -2.19 -33.08
C ARG A 150 -11.93 -2.07 -31.64
N ARG A 151 -13.23 -2.33 -31.44
CA ARG A 151 -13.86 -2.30 -30.11
C ARG A 151 -13.42 -3.46 -29.22
N ALA A 152 -13.20 -4.64 -29.78
CA ALA A 152 -12.69 -5.80 -29.03
C ALA A 152 -11.28 -5.52 -28.52
N ASP A 153 -10.41 -4.94 -29.35
CA ASP A 153 -9.07 -4.52 -28.96
C ASP A 153 -9.10 -3.46 -27.83
N GLN A 154 -10.05 -2.52 -27.89
CA GLN A 154 -10.25 -1.53 -26.83
C GLN A 154 -10.74 -2.16 -25.52
N HIS A 155 -11.60 -3.17 -25.59
CA HIS A 155 -12.06 -3.90 -24.42
C HIS A 155 -10.94 -4.73 -23.78
N GLU A 156 -10.10 -5.40 -24.56
CA GLU A 156 -8.90 -6.09 -24.04
C GLU A 156 -8.00 -5.11 -23.28
N ARG A 157 -7.75 -3.92 -23.85
CA ARG A 157 -6.93 -2.88 -23.19
C ARG A 157 -7.59 -2.36 -21.92
N ALA A 158 -8.87 -2.03 -21.97
CA ALA A 158 -9.62 -1.56 -20.81
C ALA A 158 -9.61 -2.60 -19.68
N PHE A 159 -9.75 -3.88 -20.03
CA PHE A 159 -9.64 -4.98 -19.07
C PHE A 159 -8.25 -5.08 -18.45
N ARG A 160 -7.17 -4.98 -19.24
CA ARG A 160 -5.79 -5.05 -18.71
C ARG A 160 -5.44 -3.86 -17.82
N ILE A 161 -5.96 -2.66 -18.13
CA ILE A 161 -5.84 -1.47 -17.27
C ILE A 161 -6.62 -1.70 -15.96
N ALA A 162 -7.89 -2.13 -16.04
CA ALA A 162 -8.69 -2.42 -14.85
C ALA A 162 -8.06 -3.54 -14.00
N TYR A 163 -7.53 -4.58 -14.63
CA TYR A 163 -6.83 -5.68 -13.95
C TYR A 163 -5.62 -5.18 -13.16
N ALA A 164 -4.87 -4.20 -13.70
CA ALA A 164 -3.76 -3.57 -13.00
C ALA A 164 -4.25 -2.70 -11.83
N VAL A 165 -5.28 -1.88 -12.03
CA VAL A 165 -5.87 -1.03 -10.97
C VAL A 165 -6.37 -1.86 -9.79
N PHE A 166 -7.00 -3.00 -10.08
CA PHE A 166 -7.58 -3.94 -9.12
C PHE A 166 -6.64 -5.09 -8.74
N ALA A 167 -5.33 -4.94 -8.92
CA ALA A 167 -4.37 -5.96 -8.50
C ALA A 167 -4.62 -6.37 -7.03
N TRP A 168 -4.64 -7.67 -6.78
CA TRP A 168 -4.95 -8.33 -5.50
C TRP A 168 -6.41 -8.25 -5.02
N GLN A 169 -7.30 -7.69 -5.84
CA GLN A 169 -8.73 -7.66 -5.58
C GLN A 169 -9.47 -8.74 -6.38
N SER A 170 -10.74 -8.95 -6.05
CA SER A 170 -11.58 -9.90 -6.79
C SER A 170 -11.75 -9.49 -8.27
N LEU A 171 -11.70 -10.48 -9.16
CA LEU A 171 -11.73 -10.30 -10.60
C LEU A 171 -13.03 -9.63 -11.10
N HIS A 172 -14.13 -9.74 -10.36
CA HIS A 172 -15.38 -9.08 -10.74
C HIS A 172 -15.23 -7.55 -10.81
N TYR A 173 -14.42 -6.96 -9.93
CA TYR A 173 -14.11 -5.52 -9.99
C TYR A 173 -13.36 -5.15 -11.26
N ALA A 174 -12.40 -5.97 -11.70
CA ALA A 174 -11.70 -5.74 -12.97
C ALA A 174 -12.67 -5.77 -14.16
N PHE A 175 -13.63 -6.70 -14.18
CA PHE A 175 -14.64 -6.76 -15.24
C PHE A 175 -15.57 -5.54 -15.24
N GLU A 176 -16.10 -5.18 -14.07
CA GLU A 176 -16.99 -4.04 -13.94
C GLU A 176 -16.29 -2.74 -14.32
N ALA A 177 -15.10 -2.50 -13.77
CA ALA A 177 -14.32 -1.31 -14.04
C ALA A 177 -13.87 -1.23 -15.51
N ALA A 178 -13.55 -2.36 -16.17
CA ALA A 178 -13.26 -2.39 -17.60
C ALA A 178 -14.44 -1.94 -18.46
N GLY A 179 -15.66 -2.38 -18.10
CA GLY A 179 -16.88 -1.94 -18.76
C GLY A 179 -17.09 -0.43 -18.64
N ILE A 180 -16.92 0.12 -17.44
CA ILE A 180 -17.03 1.57 -17.19
C ILE A 180 -15.96 2.34 -17.97
N LEU A 181 -14.72 1.86 -18.02
CA LEU A 181 -13.65 2.52 -18.78
C LEU A 181 -13.97 2.55 -20.28
N LEU A 182 -14.53 1.47 -20.82
CA LEU A 182 -14.93 1.41 -22.23
C LEU A 182 -16.04 2.42 -22.54
N GLU A 183 -17.04 2.55 -21.66
CA GLU A 183 -18.11 3.57 -21.76
C GLU A 183 -17.52 4.99 -21.79
N GLU A 184 -16.54 5.29 -20.91
CA GLU A 184 -15.89 6.60 -20.88
C GLU A 184 -15.03 6.87 -22.13
N ILE A 185 -14.31 5.85 -22.65
CA ILE A 185 -13.54 5.96 -23.90
C ILE A 185 -14.47 6.23 -25.09
N ASP A 186 -15.59 5.51 -25.20
CA ASP A 186 -16.57 5.71 -26.27
C ASP A 186 -17.23 7.09 -26.20
N GLY A 187 -17.59 7.53 -24.99
CA GLY A 187 -18.17 8.85 -24.73
C GLY A 187 -17.23 9.97 -25.15
N GLN A 188 -15.94 9.89 -24.79
CA GLN A 188 -14.95 10.89 -25.23
C GLN A 188 -14.73 10.87 -26.75
N ALA A 189 -14.79 9.70 -27.37
CA ALA A 189 -14.69 9.57 -28.82
C ALA A 189 -15.99 9.95 -29.57
N LYS A 190 -17.06 10.36 -28.85
CA LYS A 190 -18.40 10.64 -29.39
C LYS A 190 -18.95 9.51 -30.25
N ARG A 191 -18.64 8.27 -29.88
CA ARG A 191 -19.14 7.08 -30.57
C ARG A 191 -20.51 6.72 -30.01
N VAL A 192 -21.31 6.00 -30.80
CA VAL A 192 -22.52 5.33 -30.30
C VAL A 192 -22.11 4.44 -29.15
N ASP A 193 -22.87 4.42 -28.05
CA ASP A 193 -22.65 3.48 -26.96
C ASP A 193 -23.10 2.07 -27.42
N TRP A 194 -22.16 1.13 -27.55
CA TRP A 194 -22.50 -0.26 -27.90
C TRP A 194 -22.70 -1.12 -26.65
N GLY A 195 -22.67 -0.52 -25.46
CA GLY A 195 -22.78 -1.22 -24.18
C GLY A 195 -21.59 -2.12 -23.87
N ARG A 196 -21.80 -2.98 -22.87
CA ARG A 196 -20.81 -3.93 -22.34
C ARG A 196 -20.72 -5.17 -23.23
N LEU A 197 -19.50 -5.57 -23.57
CA LEU A 197 -19.26 -6.82 -24.32
C LEU A 197 -19.39 -8.00 -23.35
N ALA A 198 -20.50 -8.73 -23.42
CA ALA A 198 -20.72 -9.93 -22.62
C ALA A 198 -20.33 -11.20 -23.38
N LEU A 199 -19.69 -12.16 -22.68
CA LEU A 199 -19.40 -13.52 -23.16
C LEU A 199 -18.59 -13.63 -24.47
N GLN A 200 -17.84 -12.60 -24.84
CA GLN A 200 -17.07 -12.62 -26.09
C GLN A 200 -15.71 -13.31 -25.97
N HIS A 201 -15.06 -13.22 -24.80
CA HIS A 201 -13.70 -13.70 -24.61
C HIS A 201 -13.55 -14.43 -23.27
N PRO A 202 -12.84 -15.57 -23.23
CA PRO A 202 -12.37 -16.15 -21.98
C PRO A 202 -11.35 -15.21 -21.32
N VAL A 203 -11.24 -15.28 -19.98
CA VAL A 203 -10.31 -14.45 -19.18
C VAL A 203 -8.86 -14.53 -19.71
N SER A 204 -8.40 -15.71 -20.12
CA SER A 204 -7.06 -15.92 -20.65
C SER A 204 -6.76 -15.08 -21.90
N GLU A 205 -7.75 -14.89 -22.78
CA GLU A 205 -7.62 -14.03 -23.96
C GLU A 205 -7.58 -12.54 -23.57
N LEU A 206 -8.44 -12.13 -22.64
CA LEU A 206 -8.46 -10.74 -22.15
C LEU A 206 -7.13 -10.36 -21.48
N LEU A 207 -6.51 -11.29 -20.76
CA LEU A 207 -5.20 -11.07 -20.13
C LEU A 207 -4.06 -10.98 -21.14
N GLY A 208 -4.11 -11.71 -22.25
CA GLY A 208 -3.04 -11.72 -23.25
C GLY A 208 -1.68 -12.00 -22.62
N PRO A 209 -0.68 -11.09 -22.70
CA PRO A 209 0.63 -11.26 -22.08
C PRO A 209 0.61 -11.41 -20.55
N LEU A 210 -0.45 -10.96 -19.86
CA LEU A 210 -0.65 -11.15 -18.42
C LEU A 210 -1.12 -12.57 -18.05
N ALA A 211 -1.44 -13.43 -19.02
CA ALA A 211 -1.87 -14.80 -18.73
C ALA A 211 -0.79 -15.63 -18.02
N VAL A 212 0.49 -15.23 -18.09
CA VAL A 212 1.58 -15.85 -17.32
C VAL A 212 1.40 -15.62 -15.82
N ASP A 213 0.79 -14.51 -15.45
CA ASP A 213 0.49 -14.16 -14.06
C ASP A 213 -0.82 -14.83 -13.59
N TRP A 214 -1.61 -15.34 -14.53
CA TRP A 214 -2.87 -15.98 -14.17
C TRP A 214 -2.65 -17.27 -13.37
N GLN A 215 -2.95 -17.22 -12.07
CA GLN A 215 -3.00 -18.41 -11.21
C GLN A 215 -4.46 -18.73 -10.86
N GLU A 216 -4.97 -19.79 -11.48
CA GLU A 216 -6.32 -20.29 -11.19
C GLU A 216 -6.37 -20.81 -9.74
N GLY A 217 -7.29 -20.26 -8.93
CA GLY A 217 -7.53 -20.71 -7.55
C GLY A 217 -6.78 -19.98 -6.44
N ARG A 218 -6.07 -18.88 -6.71
CA ARG A 218 -5.65 -17.97 -5.63
C ARG A 218 -6.87 -17.25 -5.05
N GLU A 219 -7.23 -17.63 -3.83
CA GLU A 219 -8.27 -16.97 -3.05
C GLU A 219 -7.94 -15.49 -2.91
N ALA A 220 -8.92 -14.63 -3.17
CA ALA A 220 -8.83 -13.23 -2.76
C ALA A 220 -8.52 -13.15 -1.27
N THR A 221 -7.67 -12.20 -0.90
CA THR A 221 -7.34 -11.87 0.48
C THR A 221 -8.60 -11.97 1.34
N ARG A 222 -8.55 -12.82 2.37
CA ARG A 222 -9.65 -13.34 3.20
C ARG A 222 -10.69 -12.29 3.61
N LEU A 223 -11.60 -11.92 2.72
CA LEU A 223 -12.88 -11.31 3.07
C LEU A 223 -13.87 -12.47 3.23
N ARG A 224 -14.58 -12.49 4.36
CA ARG A 224 -15.54 -13.55 4.72
C ARG A 224 -16.64 -13.65 3.65
N GLY A 225 -16.46 -14.50 2.64
CA GLY A 225 -17.48 -14.68 1.60
C GLY A 225 -16.94 -15.24 0.29
N GLY A 226 -16.62 -16.53 0.27
CA GLY A 226 -16.45 -17.31 -0.97
C GLY A 226 -15.07 -17.21 -1.66
N SER A 227 -14.70 -18.27 -2.35
CA SER A 227 -13.49 -18.36 -3.17
C SER A 227 -13.70 -17.63 -4.51
N SER A 228 -13.62 -16.31 -4.50
CA SER A 228 -13.59 -15.55 -5.76
C SER A 228 -12.18 -15.49 -6.33
N ARG A 229 -12.08 -15.57 -7.66
CA ARG A 229 -10.81 -15.40 -8.38
C ARG A 229 -10.31 -13.97 -8.19
N SER A 230 -9.00 -13.78 -8.12
CA SER A 230 -8.38 -12.46 -7.93
C SER A 230 -7.63 -12.00 -9.17
N ALA A 231 -7.61 -10.69 -9.40
CA ALA A 231 -6.62 -10.09 -10.27
C ALA A 231 -5.26 -10.15 -9.56
N TRP A 232 -4.22 -10.61 -10.25
CA TRP A 232 -2.91 -10.85 -9.65
C TRP A 232 -1.81 -10.42 -10.62
N LEU A 233 -0.88 -9.61 -10.13
CA LEU A 233 0.33 -9.24 -10.85
C LEU A 233 1.53 -9.86 -10.15
N HIS A 234 2.37 -10.56 -10.91
CA HIS A 234 3.58 -11.18 -10.39
C HIS A 234 4.61 -10.14 -9.94
N ASP A 235 4.76 -9.08 -10.74
CA ASP A 235 5.57 -7.91 -10.43
C ASP A 235 4.66 -6.79 -9.88
N GLY A 236 4.78 -6.50 -8.58
CA GLY A 236 4.02 -5.40 -7.96
C GLY A 236 4.32 -4.04 -8.59
N GLY A 237 5.52 -3.85 -9.13
CA GLY A 237 5.91 -2.64 -9.85
C GLY A 237 5.20 -2.48 -11.19
N MET A 238 4.63 -3.55 -11.76
CA MET A 238 3.95 -3.52 -13.04
C MET A 238 2.63 -2.72 -12.99
N ARG A 239 1.98 -2.65 -11.81
CA ARG A 239 0.74 -1.88 -11.62
C ARG A 239 0.92 -0.42 -12.04
N GLY A 240 1.93 0.25 -11.46
CA GLY A 240 2.23 1.65 -11.76
C GLY A 240 2.64 1.84 -13.22
N VAL A 241 3.47 0.94 -13.75
CA VAL A 241 3.99 1.06 -15.12
C VAL A 241 2.91 0.82 -16.20
N ILE A 242 1.94 -0.08 -15.98
CA ILE A 242 0.79 -0.23 -16.89
C ILE A 242 -0.07 1.04 -16.88
N ILE A 243 -0.29 1.64 -15.72
CA ILE A 243 -1.07 2.88 -15.58
C ILE A 243 -0.31 4.06 -16.23
N ASP A 244 1.01 4.15 -16.03
CA ASP A 244 1.92 5.11 -16.68
C ASP A 244 1.81 5.02 -18.21
N GLU A 245 1.93 3.81 -18.75
CA GLU A 245 1.84 3.54 -20.18
C GLU A 245 0.46 3.93 -20.74
N ALA A 246 -0.62 3.57 -20.03
CA ALA A 246 -1.99 3.92 -20.43
C ALA A 246 -2.23 5.44 -20.42
N TRP A 247 -1.51 6.18 -19.57
CA TRP A 247 -1.59 7.64 -19.46
C TRP A 247 -0.80 8.36 -20.55
N HIS A 248 0.36 7.86 -20.96
CA HIS A 248 1.25 8.56 -21.87
C HIS A 248 1.07 8.21 -23.35
N GLU A 249 0.80 6.94 -23.68
CA GLU A 249 0.83 6.48 -25.07
C GLU A 249 -0.46 6.72 -25.86
N PHE A 250 -1.55 7.09 -25.19
CA PHE A 250 -2.85 7.26 -25.85
C PHE A 250 -3.34 8.70 -25.72
N ASP A 251 -3.10 9.51 -26.76
CA ASP A 251 -3.31 10.97 -26.75
C ASP A 251 -4.71 11.45 -26.31
N SER A 252 -5.76 10.65 -26.53
CA SER A 252 -7.14 11.01 -26.20
C SER A 252 -7.73 10.29 -24.98
N THR A 253 -6.97 9.45 -24.27
CA THR A 253 -7.51 8.64 -23.16
C THR A 253 -7.43 9.34 -21.80
N ARG A 254 -6.56 10.34 -21.62
CA ARG A 254 -6.36 10.99 -20.31
C ARG A 254 -7.66 11.50 -19.69
N PRO A 255 -8.53 12.27 -20.40
CA PRO A 255 -9.80 12.71 -19.82
C PRO A 255 -10.76 11.54 -19.54
N ALA A 256 -10.76 10.50 -20.38
CA ALA A 256 -11.56 9.30 -20.16
C ALA A 256 -11.11 8.56 -18.89
N LEU A 257 -9.79 8.47 -18.67
CA LEU A 257 -9.21 7.80 -17.51
C LEU A 257 -9.52 8.54 -16.21
N LEU A 258 -9.37 9.87 -16.18
CA LEU A 258 -9.72 10.66 -14.99
C LEU A 258 -11.21 10.56 -14.66
N LYS A 259 -12.08 10.68 -15.68
CA LYS A 259 -13.53 10.55 -15.49
C LYS A 259 -13.94 9.13 -15.08
N TRP A 260 -13.26 8.13 -15.60
CA TRP A 260 -13.42 6.74 -15.18
C TRP A 260 -13.10 6.57 -13.70
N LEU A 261 -11.93 7.05 -13.24
CA LEU A 261 -11.56 6.98 -11.82
C LEU A 261 -12.54 7.75 -10.93
N ASP A 262 -13.00 8.93 -11.34
CA ASP A 262 -14.04 9.70 -10.63
C ASP A 262 -15.34 8.90 -10.47
N ARG A 263 -15.75 8.19 -11.52
CA ARG A 263 -16.95 7.34 -11.50
C ARG A 263 -16.78 6.12 -10.61
N LEU A 264 -15.60 5.49 -10.60
CA LEU A 264 -15.30 4.37 -9.70
C LEU A 264 -15.32 4.80 -8.23
N VAL A 265 -14.72 5.93 -7.90
CA VAL A 265 -14.74 6.49 -6.54
C VAL A 265 -16.15 6.94 -6.13
N SER A 266 -17.00 7.28 -7.10
CA SER A 266 -18.40 7.61 -6.85
C SER A 266 -19.29 6.39 -6.61
N ALA A 267 -18.84 5.16 -6.86
CA ALA A 267 -19.58 3.92 -6.52
C ALA A 267 -19.70 3.74 -5.00
N ASP A 268 -20.75 3.07 -4.52
CA ASP A 268 -20.95 2.80 -3.08
C ASP A 268 -20.29 1.46 -2.67
N ASP A 269 -19.01 1.34 -2.99
CA ASP A 269 -18.21 0.14 -2.71
C ASP A 269 -16.77 0.54 -2.34
N GLU A 270 -16.34 0.23 -1.11
CA GLU A 270 -15.05 0.68 -0.57
C GLU A 270 -13.83 0.09 -1.32
N PRO A 271 -13.76 -1.22 -1.64
CA PRO A 271 -12.70 -1.78 -2.49
C PRO A 271 -12.58 -1.06 -3.85
N MET A 272 -13.71 -0.77 -4.50
CA MET A 272 -13.75 0.03 -5.74
C MET A 272 -13.16 1.43 -5.54
N GLN A 273 -13.60 2.14 -4.50
CA GLN A 273 -13.15 3.49 -4.18
C GLN A 273 -11.64 3.53 -3.90
N ARG A 274 -11.15 2.61 -3.08
CA ARG A 274 -9.75 2.56 -2.68
C ARG A 274 -8.84 2.25 -3.85
N ALA A 275 -9.17 1.25 -4.68
CA ALA A 275 -8.38 0.90 -5.85
C ALA A 275 -8.29 2.06 -6.86
N ALA A 276 -9.40 2.76 -7.09
CA ALA A 276 -9.44 3.92 -7.98
C ALA A 276 -8.66 5.12 -7.42
N ALA A 277 -8.76 5.38 -6.12
CA ALA A 277 -7.98 6.42 -5.44
C ALA A 277 -6.47 6.14 -5.51
N GLU A 278 -6.05 4.91 -5.22
CA GLU A 278 -4.64 4.51 -5.33
C GLU A 278 -4.12 4.64 -6.77
N ALA A 279 -4.93 4.29 -7.77
CA ALA A 279 -4.58 4.48 -9.18
C ALA A 279 -4.44 5.97 -9.55
N ALA A 280 -5.29 6.85 -9.01
CA ALA A 280 -5.13 8.30 -9.15
C ALA A 280 -3.83 8.80 -8.50
N GLY A 281 -3.46 8.25 -7.33
CA GLY A 281 -2.18 8.54 -6.68
C GLY A 281 -0.97 8.11 -7.53
N LEU A 282 -1.04 6.93 -8.16
CA LEU A 282 -0.02 6.47 -9.11
C LEU A 282 0.08 7.38 -10.34
N LEU A 283 -1.04 7.89 -10.88
CA LEU A 283 -1.01 8.88 -11.96
C LEU A 283 -0.40 10.21 -11.52
N ALA A 284 -0.70 10.65 -10.28
CA ALA A 284 -0.14 11.88 -9.72
C ALA A 284 1.38 11.81 -9.53
N HIS A 285 1.96 10.60 -9.49
CA HIS A 285 3.42 10.42 -9.55
C HIS A 285 4.03 10.95 -10.85
N HIS A 286 3.29 10.87 -11.95
CA HIS A 286 3.75 11.24 -13.28
C HIS A 286 3.34 12.65 -13.71
N ASP A 287 2.15 13.10 -13.33
CA ASP A 287 1.61 14.42 -13.67
C ASP A 287 0.84 15.01 -12.48
N PHE A 288 1.57 15.33 -11.40
CA PHE A 288 1.01 15.74 -10.12
C PHE A 288 0.04 16.92 -10.25
N ALA A 289 0.50 18.02 -10.89
CA ALA A 289 -0.27 19.25 -10.99
C ALA A 289 -1.60 19.03 -11.70
N ARG A 290 -1.59 18.26 -12.81
CA ARG A 290 -2.81 17.99 -13.58
C ARG A 290 -3.77 17.07 -12.85
N VAL A 291 -3.28 15.95 -12.31
CA VAL A 291 -4.13 14.97 -11.62
C VAL A 291 -4.73 15.58 -10.34
N CYS A 292 -3.97 16.41 -9.62
CA CYS A 292 -4.51 17.15 -8.49
C CYS A 292 -5.62 18.12 -8.91
N ALA A 293 -5.36 18.98 -9.90
CA ALA A 293 -6.31 20.00 -10.33
C ALA A 293 -7.59 19.41 -10.95
N ASP A 294 -7.46 18.40 -11.81
CA ASP A 294 -8.57 17.85 -12.58
C ASP A 294 -9.39 16.80 -11.81
N LEU A 295 -8.84 16.23 -10.72
CA LEU A 295 -9.47 15.10 -10.01
C LEU A 295 -9.41 15.22 -8.48
N ILE A 296 -8.21 15.20 -7.88
CA ILE A 296 -8.06 15.02 -6.43
C ILE A 296 -8.58 16.24 -5.64
N ASP A 297 -8.37 17.46 -6.13
CA ASP A 297 -8.89 18.67 -5.47
C ASP A 297 -10.42 18.71 -5.48
N GLY A 298 -11.05 18.18 -6.53
CA GLY A 298 -12.51 18.01 -6.60
C GLY A 298 -13.02 17.02 -5.55
N TRP A 299 -12.29 15.93 -5.33
CA TRP A 299 -12.59 14.96 -4.27
C TRP A 299 -12.40 15.57 -2.87
N ALA A 300 -11.30 16.28 -2.64
CA ALA A 300 -10.98 16.91 -1.36
C ALA A 300 -11.98 18.02 -0.99
N ALA A 301 -12.48 18.78 -1.96
CA ALA A 301 -13.48 19.83 -1.76
C ALA A 301 -14.94 19.31 -1.72
N SER A 302 -15.15 17.99 -1.87
CA SER A 302 -16.49 17.43 -1.97
C SER A 302 -17.23 17.42 -0.62
N PRO A 303 -18.56 17.67 -0.60
CA PRO A 303 -19.36 17.52 0.61
C PRO A 303 -19.47 16.04 1.06
N ARG A 304 -19.23 15.08 0.15
CA ARG A 304 -19.30 13.65 0.46
C ARG A 304 -18.03 13.18 1.17
N SER A 305 -18.18 12.73 2.41
CA SER A 305 -17.07 12.21 3.24
C SER A 305 -16.23 11.13 2.54
N ARG A 306 -16.87 10.24 1.78
CA ARG A 306 -16.20 9.17 1.05
C ARG A 306 -15.27 9.67 -0.07
N LEU A 307 -15.65 10.76 -0.75
CA LEU A 307 -14.78 11.38 -1.77
C LEU A 307 -13.56 12.02 -1.11
N ARG A 308 -13.72 12.66 0.06
CA ARG A 308 -12.57 13.18 0.82
C ARG A 308 -11.66 12.07 1.33
N GLN A 309 -12.21 10.90 1.68
CA GLN A 309 -11.40 9.73 2.02
C GLN A 309 -10.63 9.20 0.80
N ALA A 310 -11.24 9.18 -0.38
CA ALA A 310 -10.56 8.81 -1.62
C ALA A 310 -9.43 9.80 -1.98
N ALA A 311 -9.65 11.11 -1.78
CA ALA A 311 -8.57 12.09 -1.90
C ALA A 311 -7.40 11.77 -0.97
N ALA A 312 -7.69 11.39 0.28
CA ALA A 312 -6.66 10.98 1.23
C ALA A 312 -5.87 9.75 0.75
N TRP A 313 -6.55 8.68 0.33
CA TRP A 313 -5.88 7.49 -0.21
C TRP A 313 -5.03 7.80 -1.45
N ALA A 314 -5.51 8.66 -2.34
CA ALA A 314 -4.75 9.09 -3.52
C ALA A 314 -3.47 9.84 -3.13
N MET A 315 -3.53 10.74 -2.15
CA MET A 315 -2.35 11.47 -1.67
C MET A 315 -1.34 10.56 -0.97
N VAL A 316 -1.79 9.61 -0.14
CA VAL A 316 -0.90 8.62 0.48
C VAL A 316 -0.24 7.73 -0.58
N ALA A 317 -1.01 7.27 -1.58
CA ALA A 317 -0.46 6.50 -2.69
C ALA A 317 0.57 7.29 -3.53
N ALA A 318 0.33 8.58 -3.75
CA ALA A 318 1.28 9.45 -4.44
C ALA A 318 2.57 9.68 -3.63
N ASP A 319 2.48 9.84 -2.30
CA ASP A 319 3.64 10.03 -1.43
C ASP A 319 4.52 8.78 -1.35
N MET A 320 3.91 7.59 -1.26
CA MET A 320 4.64 6.31 -1.22
C MET A 320 5.52 6.08 -2.46
N GLY A 321 5.21 6.72 -3.60
CA GLY A 321 6.07 6.68 -4.79
C GLY A 321 7.39 7.46 -4.64
N GLY A 322 7.53 8.32 -3.63
CA GLY A 322 8.76 9.03 -3.26
C GLY A 322 9.09 10.27 -4.09
N GLN A 323 8.95 10.24 -5.42
CA GLN A 323 9.41 11.35 -6.30
C GLN A 323 8.60 12.64 -6.10
N VAL A 324 7.29 12.52 -5.89
CA VAL A 324 6.37 13.68 -5.73
C VAL A 324 6.02 13.96 -4.27
N GLY A 325 6.63 13.27 -3.31
CA GLY A 325 6.23 13.37 -1.89
C GLY A 325 6.33 14.79 -1.32
N HIS A 326 7.31 15.58 -1.77
CA HIS A 326 7.41 16.99 -1.38
C HIS A 326 6.23 17.84 -1.90
N LEU A 327 5.73 17.55 -3.11
CA LEU A 327 4.54 18.19 -3.68
C LEU A 327 3.26 17.76 -2.95
N VAL A 328 3.14 16.47 -2.65
CA VAL A 328 2.02 15.91 -1.86
C VAL A 328 1.94 16.62 -0.51
N ARG A 329 3.05 16.69 0.22
CA ARG A 329 3.12 17.36 1.53
C ARG A 329 2.83 18.87 1.44
N GLY A 330 3.26 19.52 0.36
CA GLY A 330 2.91 20.91 0.07
C GLY A 330 1.40 21.09 -0.10
N GLN A 331 0.77 20.28 -0.96
CA GLN A 331 -0.67 20.34 -1.22
C GLN A 331 -1.50 20.04 0.04
N VAL A 332 -1.08 19.07 0.86
CA VAL A 332 -1.77 18.74 2.13
C VAL A 332 -1.68 19.89 3.13
N ARG A 333 -0.54 20.57 3.17
CA ARG A 333 -0.37 21.79 3.99
C ARG A 333 -1.26 22.93 3.49
N ASP A 334 -1.41 23.08 2.18
CA ASP A 334 -2.32 24.06 1.58
C ASP A 334 -3.78 23.74 1.92
N TRP A 335 -4.18 22.47 1.90
CA TRP A 335 -5.51 22.04 2.38
C TRP A 335 -5.71 22.29 3.87
N ALA A 336 -4.69 22.04 4.70
CA ALA A 336 -4.75 22.25 6.15
C ALA A 336 -4.84 23.74 6.52
N SER A 337 -4.15 24.61 5.79
CA SER A 337 -4.09 26.06 6.05
C SER A 337 -5.14 26.87 5.30
N GLY A 338 -5.70 26.35 4.21
CA GLY A 338 -6.67 27.03 3.36
C GLY A 338 -7.99 27.35 4.05
N HIS A 339 -8.83 28.16 3.42
CA HIS A 339 -10.12 28.62 3.98
C HIS A 339 -11.29 27.64 3.81
N ARG A 340 -11.08 26.51 3.11
CA ARG A 340 -12.13 25.54 2.81
C ARG A 340 -12.13 24.42 3.86
N ASN A 341 -13.11 24.45 4.75
CA ASN A 341 -13.34 23.44 5.79
C ASN A 341 -13.33 21.99 5.26
N LEU A 342 -13.92 21.73 4.10
CA LEU A 342 -13.93 20.40 3.48
C LEU A 342 -12.53 19.91 3.10
N GLN A 343 -11.66 20.78 2.58
CA GLN A 343 -10.28 20.42 2.29
C GLN A 343 -9.47 20.18 3.57
N ARG A 344 -9.74 20.91 4.66
CA ARG A 344 -9.13 20.59 5.97
C ARG A 344 -9.53 19.21 6.47
N ASP A 345 -10.77 18.80 6.28
CA ASP A 345 -11.21 17.42 6.59
C ASP A 345 -10.48 16.39 5.71
N ALA A 346 -10.26 16.69 4.42
CA ALA A 346 -9.47 15.84 3.55
C ALA A 346 -8.01 15.75 4.04
N ALA A 347 -7.39 16.85 4.46
CA ALA A 347 -6.06 16.86 5.07
C ALA A 347 -6.01 16.02 6.37
N ALA A 348 -7.03 16.11 7.23
CA ALA A 348 -7.15 15.29 8.43
C ALA A 348 -7.12 13.80 8.08
N ARG A 349 -7.87 13.41 7.04
CA ARG A 349 -7.94 12.03 6.53
C ARG A 349 -6.63 11.56 5.91
N VAL A 350 -5.86 12.45 5.29
CA VAL A 350 -4.54 12.13 4.75
C VAL A 350 -3.60 11.71 5.89
N TYR A 351 -3.55 12.48 6.97
CA TYR A 351 -2.79 12.13 8.18
C TYR A 351 -3.32 10.84 8.83
N ALA A 352 -4.64 10.71 8.98
CA ALA A 352 -5.29 9.50 9.48
C ALA A 352 -5.07 8.25 8.60
N SER A 353 -4.66 8.44 7.34
CA SER A 353 -4.32 7.34 6.41
C SER A 353 -2.83 7.02 6.38
N GLY A 354 -2.02 7.67 7.23
CA GLY A 354 -0.61 7.33 7.44
C GLY A 354 0.41 8.28 6.80
N LEU A 355 0.00 9.41 6.20
CA LEU A 355 0.98 10.41 5.73
C LEU A 355 1.71 11.01 6.94
N GLN A 356 3.04 11.07 6.86
CA GLN A 356 3.87 11.77 7.85
C GLN A 356 4.73 12.85 7.16
N GLN A 357 4.87 14.00 7.80
CA GLN A 357 5.88 14.98 7.42
C GLN A 357 7.27 14.49 7.85
N PRO A 358 8.38 14.97 7.22
CA PRO A 358 9.74 14.60 7.63
C PRO A 358 10.05 14.90 9.10
N ASP A 359 9.41 15.94 9.63
CA ASP A 359 9.47 16.34 11.03
C ASP A 359 8.11 16.11 11.69
N LEU A 360 8.10 15.43 12.84
CA LEU A 360 6.89 15.18 13.63
C LEU A 360 6.19 16.50 14.01
N SER A 361 6.95 17.53 14.38
CA SER A 361 6.40 18.83 14.79
C SER A 361 5.59 19.48 13.66
N TRP A 362 5.94 19.25 12.39
CA TRP A 362 5.17 19.78 11.27
C TRP A 362 3.84 19.05 11.10
N SER A 363 3.83 17.72 11.30
CA SER A 363 2.59 16.95 11.23
C SER A 363 1.62 17.35 12.36
N LEU A 364 2.15 17.51 13.58
CA LEU A 364 1.37 17.97 14.74
C LEU A 364 0.88 19.40 14.55
N ALA A 365 1.70 20.30 14.00
CA ALA A 365 1.27 21.66 13.70
C ALA A 365 0.15 21.73 12.64
N ASP A 366 0.22 20.89 11.61
CA ASP A 366 -0.86 20.77 10.61
C ASP A 366 -2.14 20.23 11.25
N LEU A 367 -2.06 19.16 12.06
CA LEU A 367 -3.20 18.60 12.78
C LEU A 367 -3.82 19.60 13.78
N ARG A 368 -3.00 20.40 14.47
CA ARG A 368 -3.47 21.48 15.35
C ARG A 368 -4.28 22.51 14.57
N ARG A 369 -3.79 22.96 13.41
CA ARG A 369 -4.50 23.94 12.55
C ARG A 369 -5.81 23.37 12.02
N ILE A 370 -5.83 22.09 11.64
CA ILE A 370 -7.04 21.40 11.21
C ILE A 370 -8.05 21.35 12.36
N ALA A 371 -7.61 20.96 13.57
CA ALA A 371 -8.45 20.83 14.76
C ALA A 371 -9.10 22.14 15.24
N GLN A 372 -8.56 23.30 14.85
CA GLN A 372 -9.17 24.60 15.12
C GLN A 372 -10.45 24.85 14.30
N ASP A 373 -10.69 24.09 13.23
CA ASP A 373 -11.92 24.22 12.45
C ASP A 373 -13.10 23.59 13.21
N PRO A 374 -14.19 24.34 13.49
CA PRO A 374 -15.34 23.80 14.22
C PRO A 374 -15.98 22.57 13.58
N MET A 375 -15.88 22.42 12.26
CA MET A 375 -16.38 21.23 11.56
C MET A 375 -15.65 19.96 12.03
N GLN A 376 -14.41 20.08 12.50
CA GLN A 376 -13.61 18.95 12.94
C GLN A 376 -14.06 18.38 14.29
N GLN A 377 -14.77 19.14 15.12
CA GLN A 377 -15.23 18.68 16.45
C GLN A 377 -16.13 17.43 16.40
N HIS A 378 -16.72 17.15 15.24
CA HIS A 378 -17.62 16.01 15.03
C HIS A 378 -16.95 14.80 14.35
N THR A 379 -15.64 14.86 14.10
CA THR A 379 -14.88 13.82 13.41
C THR A 379 -13.71 13.35 14.26
N TYR A 380 -13.36 12.07 14.10
CA TYR A 380 -12.26 11.43 14.80
C TYR A 380 -10.93 11.48 14.02
N MET A 381 -10.92 12.09 12.83
CA MET A 381 -9.77 12.05 11.91
C MET A 381 -8.52 12.74 12.47
N VAL A 382 -8.67 13.80 13.27
CA VAL A 382 -7.51 14.42 13.94
C VAL A 382 -6.86 13.46 14.94
N ALA A 383 -7.69 12.81 15.77
CA ALA A 383 -7.21 11.84 16.76
C ALA A 383 -6.59 10.61 16.09
N GLU A 384 -7.19 10.14 14.99
CA GLU A 384 -6.63 9.06 14.17
C GLU A 384 -5.31 9.49 13.52
N GLY A 385 -5.20 10.72 13.02
CA GLY A 385 -3.95 11.27 12.51
C GLY A 385 -2.84 11.26 13.56
N VAL A 386 -3.12 11.68 14.80
CA VAL A 386 -2.15 11.59 15.90
C VAL A 386 -1.78 10.14 16.21
N TYR A 387 -2.76 9.23 16.19
CA TYR A 387 -2.53 7.80 16.37
C TYR A 387 -1.57 7.23 15.30
N GLN A 388 -1.74 7.61 14.03
CA GLN A 388 -0.84 7.17 12.95
C GLN A 388 0.59 7.73 13.06
N LEU A 389 0.78 8.85 13.78
CA LEU A 389 2.11 9.43 14.04
C LEU A 389 2.82 8.79 15.24
N TYR A 390 2.11 8.00 16.03
CA TYR A 390 2.64 7.43 17.26
C TYR A 390 3.74 6.41 17.00
N ALA A 391 4.85 6.58 17.71
CA ALA A 391 5.88 5.58 17.86
C ALA A 391 6.45 5.70 19.27
N PRO A 392 6.91 4.61 19.90
CA PRO A 392 7.36 4.65 21.30
C PRO A 392 8.41 5.72 21.59
N HIS A 393 9.39 5.89 20.70
CA HIS A 393 10.47 6.88 20.81
C HIS A 393 10.02 8.34 20.63
N ARG A 394 8.75 8.58 20.23
CA ARG A 394 8.15 9.90 20.02
C ARG A 394 7.06 10.22 21.06
N SER A 395 6.84 9.31 22.02
CA SER A 395 5.71 9.38 22.95
C SER A 395 5.70 10.68 23.76
N ASP A 396 6.83 11.05 24.36
CA ASP A 396 6.97 12.30 25.14
C ASP A 396 6.56 13.54 24.35
N GLN A 397 7.12 13.71 23.15
CA GLN A 397 6.84 14.86 22.29
C GLN A 397 5.36 14.95 21.89
N ILE A 398 4.72 13.81 21.60
CA ILE A 398 3.29 13.77 21.27
C ILE A 398 2.44 14.14 22.50
N ILE A 399 2.77 13.60 23.67
CA ILE A 399 2.04 13.87 24.91
C ILE A 399 2.17 15.33 25.33
N PHE A 400 3.37 15.90 25.25
CA PHE A 400 3.62 17.31 25.48
C PHE A 400 2.74 18.20 24.57
N GLU A 401 2.75 17.95 23.25
CA GLU A 401 1.94 18.73 22.32
C GLU A 401 0.44 18.59 22.57
N LEU A 402 -0.05 17.37 22.88
CA LEU A 402 -1.46 17.19 23.22
C LEU A 402 -1.83 17.90 24.53
N ALA A 403 -0.93 17.94 25.53
CA ALA A 403 -1.15 18.68 26.76
C ALA A 403 -1.26 20.19 26.49
N GLU A 404 -0.44 20.73 25.59
CA GLU A 404 -0.56 22.13 25.13
C GLU A 404 -1.86 22.39 24.36
N TRP A 405 -2.41 21.40 23.66
CA TRP A 405 -3.74 21.51 23.04
C TRP A 405 -4.85 21.52 24.09
N SER A 406 -4.64 20.86 25.23
CA SER A 406 -5.63 20.72 26.29
C SER A 406 -5.97 22.06 26.99
N ASP A 407 -5.10 23.07 26.85
CA ASP A 407 -5.34 24.43 27.33
C ASP A 407 -6.32 25.22 26.45
N ASP A 408 -6.42 24.87 25.16
CA ASP A 408 -7.35 25.48 24.23
C ASP A 408 -8.68 24.72 24.24
N ARG A 409 -9.75 25.40 24.68
CA ARG A 409 -11.10 24.84 24.75
C ARG A 409 -11.58 24.23 23.42
N GLN A 410 -11.16 24.78 22.28
CA GLN A 410 -11.55 24.23 20.97
C GLN A 410 -10.85 22.91 20.66
N LEU A 411 -9.65 22.70 21.21
CA LEU A 411 -8.80 21.54 20.95
C LEU A 411 -8.92 20.44 22.02
N GLN A 412 -9.48 20.75 23.20
CA GLN A 412 -9.66 19.79 24.30
C GLN A 412 -10.29 18.46 23.88
N LEU A 413 -11.33 18.50 23.04
CA LEU A 413 -12.00 17.28 22.56
C LEU A 413 -11.05 16.43 21.70
N HIS A 414 -10.23 17.06 20.87
CA HIS A 414 -9.25 16.40 20.03
C HIS A 414 -8.07 15.85 20.85
N ALA A 415 -7.56 16.62 21.81
CA ALA A 415 -6.51 16.18 22.72
C ALA A 415 -6.95 14.96 23.54
N ALA A 416 -8.15 15.02 24.11
CA ALA A 416 -8.74 13.88 24.81
C ALA A 416 -8.98 12.68 23.87
N GLY A 417 -9.52 12.90 22.68
CA GLY A 417 -9.74 11.84 21.69
C GLY A 417 -8.44 11.13 21.30
N ALA A 418 -7.38 11.91 21.05
CA ALA A 418 -6.05 11.39 20.73
C ALA A 418 -5.47 10.61 21.91
N LEU A 419 -5.50 11.15 23.13
CA LEU A 419 -5.08 10.43 24.34
C LEU A 419 -5.75 9.07 24.44
N LEU A 420 -7.08 8.99 24.25
CA LEU A 420 -7.81 7.73 24.37
C LEU A 420 -7.46 6.71 23.29
N SER A 421 -7.08 7.15 22.09
CA SER A 421 -6.56 6.26 21.05
C SER A 421 -5.17 5.75 21.42
N LEU A 422 -4.28 6.61 21.92
CA LEU A 422 -2.92 6.24 22.32
C LEU A 422 -2.91 5.34 23.58
N ALA A 423 -3.77 5.64 24.54
CA ALA A 423 -3.88 4.90 25.79
C ALA A 423 -4.45 3.48 25.61
N ALA A 424 -4.97 3.16 24.43
CA ALA A 424 -5.47 1.82 24.09
C ALA A 424 -4.44 0.98 23.32
N ILE A 425 -3.29 1.55 22.92
CA ILE A 425 -2.24 0.82 22.18
C ILE A 425 -1.60 -0.20 23.13
N PRO A 426 -1.60 -1.52 22.80
CA PRO A 426 -0.91 -2.51 23.60
C PRO A 426 0.60 -2.43 23.38
N ALA A 427 1.39 -2.70 24.42
CA ALA A 427 2.84 -2.82 24.33
C ALA A 427 3.24 -4.12 23.63
N ASP A 428 4.11 -4.03 22.62
CA ASP A 428 4.55 -5.18 21.81
C ASP A 428 5.21 -6.29 22.64
N THR A 429 5.86 -5.93 23.74
CA THR A 429 6.59 -6.86 24.61
C THR A 429 5.73 -7.46 25.73
N SER A 430 4.45 -7.12 25.82
CA SER A 430 3.60 -7.49 26.96
C SER A 430 2.59 -8.58 26.62
N PRO A 431 2.80 -9.86 27.02
CA PRO A 431 1.82 -10.93 26.81
C PRO A 431 0.47 -10.66 27.51
N SER A 432 0.46 -9.81 28.52
CA SER A 432 -0.73 -9.36 29.25
C SER A 432 -1.49 -8.21 28.58
N GLY A 433 -1.01 -7.67 27.45
CA GLY A 433 -1.64 -6.55 26.74
C GLY A 433 -1.71 -5.27 27.57
N VAL A 434 -0.62 -4.94 28.29
CA VAL A 434 -0.50 -3.68 29.03
C VAL A 434 -0.46 -2.51 28.04
N PRO A 435 -1.12 -1.38 28.32
CA PRO A 435 -1.03 -0.19 27.48
C PRO A 435 0.42 0.32 27.35
N GLU A 436 0.88 0.56 26.13
CA GLU A 436 2.23 1.07 25.82
C GLU A 436 2.52 2.38 26.56
N LEU A 437 1.59 3.33 26.52
CA LEU A 437 1.78 4.62 27.18
C LEU A 437 1.91 4.50 28.71
N LEU A 438 1.30 3.48 29.34
CA LEU A 438 1.46 3.20 30.76
C LEU A 438 2.87 2.65 31.07
N VAL A 439 3.40 1.78 30.21
CA VAL A 439 4.79 1.30 30.32
C VAL A 439 5.77 2.46 30.24
N ARG A 440 5.55 3.38 29.29
CA ARG A 440 6.39 4.58 29.11
C ARG A 440 6.31 5.54 30.30
N ALA A 441 5.12 5.75 30.84
CA ALA A 441 4.93 6.54 32.06
C ALA A 441 5.66 5.92 33.27
N ALA A 442 5.64 4.59 33.41
CA ALA A 442 6.37 3.90 34.49
C ALA A 442 7.89 3.97 34.32
N ALA A 443 8.38 4.00 33.08
CA ALA A 443 9.78 4.23 32.75
C ALA A 443 10.22 5.71 32.84
N GLN A 444 9.30 6.63 33.17
CA GLN A 444 9.52 8.08 33.18
C GLN A 444 9.98 8.64 31.81
N GLU A 445 9.56 7.97 30.73
CA GLU A 445 9.82 8.41 29.35
C GLU A 445 8.76 9.39 28.85
N VAL A 446 7.74 9.69 29.65
CA VAL A 446 6.68 10.66 29.38
C VAL A 446 6.50 11.52 30.63
N ASP A 447 6.41 12.83 30.45
CA ASP A 447 6.14 13.75 31.55
C ASP A 447 4.79 13.44 32.25
N SER A 448 4.85 13.23 33.57
CA SER A 448 3.68 12.86 34.36
C SER A 448 2.67 14.00 34.50
N HIS A 449 3.12 15.25 34.53
CA HIS A 449 2.26 16.42 34.65
C HIS A 449 1.43 16.61 33.37
N ASP A 450 2.03 16.42 32.20
CA ASP A 450 1.31 16.48 30.93
C ASP A 450 0.30 15.34 30.79
N LEU A 451 0.66 14.13 31.25
CA LEU A 451 -0.26 13.00 31.28
C LEU A 451 -1.44 13.25 32.25
N VAL A 452 -1.20 13.86 33.42
CA VAL A 452 -2.25 14.29 34.36
C VAL A 452 -3.19 15.28 33.69
N ARG A 453 -2.67 16.34 33.06
CA ARG A 453 -3.47 17.37 32.36
C ARG A 453 -4.39 16.73 31.32
N LEU A 454 -3.86 15.83 30.50
CA LEU A 454 -4.61 15.13 29.46
C LEU A 454 -5.72 14.25 30.04
N TRP A 455 -5.42 13.46 31.07
CA TRP A 455 -6.44 12.65 31.74
C TRP A 455 -7.52 13.50 32.40
N GLN A 456 -7.17 14.63 33.02
CA GLN A 456 -8.16 15.55 33.57
C GLN A 456 -9.13 16.04 32.49
N VAL A 457 -8.60 16.49 31.35
CA VAL A 457 -9.44 16.92 30.21
C VAL A 457 -10.29 15.78 29.69
N ALA A 458 -9.73 14.58 29.47
CA ALA A 458 -10.47 13.44 28.95
C ALA A 458 -11.60 12.99 29.89
N LEU A 459 -11.35 12.91 31.20
CA LEU A 459 -12.33 12.47 32.19
C LEU A 459 -13.42 13.52 32.45
N LEU A 460 -13.16 14.81 32.24
CA LEU A 460 -14.11 15.89 32.48
C LEU A 460 -14.90 16.34 31.23
N THR A 461 -14.35 16.12 30.03
CA THR A 461 -14.95 16.62 28.78
C THR A 461 -16.20 15.83 28.40
N ALA A 462 -17.33 16.54 28.31
CA ALA A 462 -18.59 15.99 27.84
C ALA A 462 -18.44 15.52 26.38
N GLY A 463 -18.79 14.26 26.11
CA GLY A 463 -18.63 13.62 24.78
C GLY A 463 -17.64 12.46 24.78
N VAL A 464 -16.53 12.58 25.51
CA VAL A 464 -15.49 11.54 25.61
C VAL A 464 -15.34 10.91 26.99
N SER A 465 -15.83 11.59 28.04
CA SER A 465 -15.69 11.16 29.44
C SER A 465 -16.08 9.71 29.71
N ARG A 466 -17.19 9.20 29.13
CA ARG A 466 -17.59 7.79 29.32
C ARG A 466 -16.54 6.81 28.80
N ARG A 467 -16.01 7.06 27.60
CA ARG A 467 -14.93 6.25 27.02
C ARG A 467 -13.65 6.43 27.83
N ALA A 468 -13.37 7.65 28.29
CA ALA A 468 -12.20 7.94 29.12
C ALA A 468 -12.19 7.16 30.42
N TRP A 469 -13.31 7.11 31.15
CA TRP A 469 -13.42 6.30 32.37
C TRP A 469 -13.19 4.81 32.07
N SER A 470 -13.78 4.28 31.00
CA SER A 470 -13.57 2.87 30.63
C SER A 470 -12.12 2.55 30.26
N THR A 471 -11.42 3.44 29.55
CA THR A 471 -10.00 3.27 29.23
C THR A 471 -9.13 3.41 30.48
N PHE A 472 -9.45 4.35 31.37
CA PHE A 472 -8.72 4.55 32.63
C PHE A 472 -8.90 3.37 33.58
N GLU A 473 -10.09 2.79 33.66
CA GLU A 473 -10.36 1.55 34.41
C GLU A 473 -9.47 0.41 33.91
N GLN A 474 -9.33 0.24 32.60
CA GLN A 474 -8.41 -0.76 32.03
C GLN A 474 -6.95 -0.50 32.44
N TRP A 475 -6.53 0.76 32.51
CA TRP A 475 -5.19 1.11 33.04
C TRP A 475 -5.04 0.69 34.50
N LEU A 476 -6.02 1.00 35.35
CA LEU A 476 -6.00 0.61 36.77
C LEU A 476 -5.90 -0.91 36.95
N THR A 477 -6.70 -1.67 36.18
CA THR A 477 -6.67 -3.14 36.23
C THR A 477 -5.34 -3.70 35.75
N LYS A 478 -4.75 -3.13 34.69
CA LYS A 478 -3.46 -3.60 34.15
C LYS A 478 -2.28 -3.20 35.04
N ALA A 479 -2.37 -2.07 35.74
CA ALA A 479 -1.34 -1.61 36.65
C ALA A 479 -1.07 -2.58 37.81
N ASP A 480 -2.08 -3.36 38.24
CA ASP A 480 -1.90 -4.31 39.34
C ASP A 480 -1.02 -5.52 38.99
N SER A 481 -0.71 -5.72 37.71
CA SER A 481 0.13 -6.82 37.25
C SER A 481 1.62 -6.65 37.53
N ASP A 482 2.09 -5.42 37.81
CA ASP A 482 3.51 -5.11 37.99
C ASP A 482 3.70 -3.92 38.96
N GLU A 483 4.74 -3.99 39.81
CA GLU A 483 4.99 -2.99 40.85
C GLU A 483 5.38 -1.60 40.29
N ALA A 484 6.13 -1.54 39.18
CA ALA A 484 6.48 -0.26 38.56
C ALA A 484 5.25 0.40 37.94
N LEU A 485 4.40 -0.38 37.27
CA LEU A 485 3.13 0.11 36.70
C LEU A 485 2.17 0.59 37.80
N ARG A 486 2.07 -0.17 38.91
CA ARG A 486 1.30 0.22 40.09
C ARG A 486 1.76 1.54 40.66
N LYS A 487 3.07 1.74 40.85
CA LYS A 487 3.63 3.01 41.36
C LYS A 487 3.33 4.19 40.45
N ALA A 488 3.53 4.04 39.14
CA ALA A 488 3.27 5.09 38.16
C ALA A 488 1.78 5.48 38.14
N THR A 489 0.90 4.47 38.18
CA THR A 489 -0.54 4.67 38.18
C THR A 489 -1.03 5.29 39.49
N ALA A 490 -0.46 4.88 40.63
CA ALA A 490 -0.76 5.47 41.92
C ALA A 490 -0.38 6.96 41.97
N ALA A 491 0.79 7.33 41.44
CA ALA A 491 1.19 8.74 41.33
C ALA A 491 0.22 9.55 40.46
N LEU A 492 -0.13 9.03 39.27
CA LEU A 492 -1.13 9.64 38.39
C LEU A 492 -2.49 9.82 39.09
N VAL A 493 -2.96 8.82 39.82
CA VAL A 493 -4.21 8.89 40.59
C VAL A 493 -4.13 9.96 41.68
N THR A 494 -3.06 10.00 42.46
CA THR A 494 -2.87 11.01 43.52
C THR A 494 -2.93 12.42 42.94
N ASP A 495 -2.23 12.67 41.83
CA ASP A 495 -2.22 13.99 41.18
C ASP A 495 -3.58 14.34 40.57
N LEU A 496 -4.31 13.36 40.01
CA LEU A 496 -5.68 13.55 39.55
C LEU A 496 -6.64 13.87 40.70
N THR A 497 -6.50 13.23 41.87
CA THR A 497 -7.37 13.45 43.03
C THR A 497 -7.05 14.71 43.83
N ALA A 498 -5.91 15.35 43.59
CA ALA A 498 -5.57 16.64 44.20
C ALA A 498 -6.67 17.70 43.97
N LEU A 499 -7.42 17.60 42.87
CA LEU A 499 -8.65 18.35 42.63
C LEU A 499 -9.85 17.67 43.33
N PRO A 500 -10.50 18.29 44.34
CA PRO A 500 -11.58 17.65 45.11
C PRO A 500 -12.81 17.22 44.30
N SER A 501 -13.08 17.89 43.17
CA SER A 501 -14.13 17.51 42.21
C SER A 501 -13.80 16.22 41.48
N MET A 502 -12.54 16.03 41.09
CA MET A 502 -12.06 14.83 40.40
C MET A 502 -12.06 13.64 41.37
N GLY A 503 -11.57 13.82 42.60
CA GLY A 503 -11.59 12.76 43.61
C GLY A 503 -13.00 12.23 43.89
N ARG A 504 -14.01 13.10 43.99
CA ARG A 504 -15.42 12.67 44.14
C ARG A 504 -15.94 11.90 42.94
N ARG A 505 -15.64 12.36 41.71
CA ARG A 505 -16.05 11.66 40.48
C ARG A 505 -15.37 10.30 40.35
N MET A 506 -14.08 10.22 40.64
CA MET A 506 -13.33 8.97 40.57
C MET A 506 -13.89 7.93 41.53
N ARG A 507 -14.18 8.28 42.79
CA ARG A 507 -14.85 7.37 43.73
C ARG A 507 -16.21 6.90 43.20
N PHE A 508 -16.99 7.81 42.64
CA PHE A 508 -18.30 7.49 42.09
C PHE A 508 -18.23 6.51 40.91
N HIS A 509 -17.26 6.68 40.01
CA HIS A 509 -17.08 5.80 38.84
C HIS A 509 -16.53 4.43 39.24
N LEU A 510 -15.47 4.40 40.06
CA LEU A 510 -14.84 3.14 40.47
C LEU A 510 -15.78 2.27 41.32
N ALA A 511 -16.60 2.85 42.18
CA ALA A 511 -17.57 2.10 43.00
C ALA A 511 -18.70 1.43 42.17
N ARG A 512 -18.84 1.76 40.89
CA ARG A 512 -19.85 1.18 39.99
C ARG A 512 -19.25 0.20 38.99
N HIS A 513 -17.95 -0.01 39.04
CA HIS A 513 -17.25 -0.91 38.14
C HIS A 513 -17.21 -2.31 38.75
N SER A 514 -17.58 -3.32 37.97
CA SER A 514 -17.76 -4.70 38.44
C SER A 514 -16.52 -5.31 39.08
N GLN A 515 -15.32 -4.88 38.67
CA GLN A 515 -14.07 -5.38 39.24
C GLN A 515 -13.71 -4.79 40.61
N PHE A 516 -14.37 -3.71 41.03
CA PHE A 516 -14.13 -3.04 42.31
C PHE A 516 -15.37 -3.07 43.22
N GLU A 517 -16.36 -3.93 42.91
CA GLU A 517 -17.56 -4.10 43.73
C GLU A 517 -17.23 -4.57 45.16
N ASP A 518 -16.19 -5.41 45.30
CA ASP A 518 -15.71 -5.92 46.59
C ASP A 518 -14.77 -4.96 47.34
N GLY A 519 -14.50 -3.78 46.76
CA GLY A 519 -13.61 -2.76 47.32
C GLY A 519 -12.44 -2.39 46.41
N LEU A 520 -11.80 -1.25 46.72
CA LEU A 520 -10.60 -0.80 46.00
C LEU A 520 -9.36 -1.54 46.54
N PRO A 521 -8.39 -1.88 45.67
CA PRO A 521 -7.08 -2.35 46.11
C PRO A 521 -6.43 -1.37 47.08
N GLU A 522 -5.69 -1.87 48.08
CA GLU A 522 -5.07 -1.03 49.12
C GLU A 522 -4.19 0.09 48.54
N TRP A 523 -3.44 -0.21 47.48
CA TRP A 523 -2.57 0.77 46.82
C TRP A 523 -3.36 1.91 46.18
N LEU A 524 -4.54 1.61 45.62
CA LEU A 524 -5.39 2.58 44.95
C LEU A 524 -6.15 3.44 45.96
N ASP A 525 -6.66 2.82 47.04
CA ASP A 525 -7.29 3.54 48.15
C ASP A 525 -6.28 4.48 48.85
N ALA A 526 -5.03 4.03 49.05
CA ALA A 526 -3.97 4.87 49.57
C ALA A 526 -3.64 6.06 48.64
N ALA A 527 -3.63 5.85 47.32
CA ALA A 527 -3.37 6.90 46.34
C ALA A 527 -4.47 7.99 46.34
N MET A 528 -5.74 7.60 46.55
CA MET A 528 -6.88 8.52 46.55
C MET A 528 -7.08 9.31 47.86
N ARG A 529 -6.35 8.97 48.93
CA ARG A 529 -6.41 9.62 50.25
C ARG A 529 -5.30 10.65 50.48
N LYS A 530 -4.22 10.59 49.69
CA LYS A 530 -3.17 11.60 49.64
C LYS A 530 -3.65 12.78 48.82
#